data_AF-A0AAV7YZS6-F1
#
_entry.id   AF-A0AAV7YZS6-F1
#
_cell.length_a   1.000
_cell.length_b   1.000
_cell.length_c   1.000
_cell.angle_alpha   90.00
_cell.angle_beta   90.00
_cell.angle_gamma   90.00
#
_symmetry.space_group_name_H-M   'P 1'
#
loop_
_entity.id
_entity.type
_entity.pdbx_description
1 polymer ?
#
loop_
_entity_poly.entity_id
_entity_poly.type
_entity_poly.pdbx_seq_one_letter_code
_entity_poly.pdbx_strand_id
1 'polypeptide(L)'
;MNIHEQFEKYDTNKDGFIQPDELKKGLGIEEDEVTKIFEEFDKNKDGKLDFYEFKYMMLKREFDLFDSNNNNKLELNEIMEGYSLDEEAAKKVIAKYDENKDGSLQFHEFKHWKHDVFLQNEFNHYDTNNDGFLQPDELKTGYKLEEDAVTKIFKEFDSNSDGKLDFNEFYKWKITEDFRKLDKNNDGKLDLEEIKTGFRCDEECAKKFIAKHDKNNDNSIDLNEWYGVWKI
;
A
#
# COMPACT_ATOMS: atom_id res chain seq x y z
N MET A 1 9.19 10.21 8.37
CA MET A 1 9.11 10.69 6.99
C MET A 1 8.25 9.69 6.24
N ASN A 2 7.06 10.09 5.82
CA ASN A 2 6.14 9.19 5.11
C ASN A 2 6.67 8.87 3.70
N ILE A 3 6.12 7.86 3.02
CA ILE A 3 6.65 7.45 1.69
C ILE A 3 6.45 8.52 0.61
N HIS A 4 5.43 9.38 0.73
CA HIS A 4 5.19 10.49 -0.19
C HIS A 4 6.27 11.56 -0.05
N GLU A 5 6.61 11.97 1.17
CA GLU A 5 7.71 12.89 1.46
C GLU A 5 9.05 12.33 0.99
N GLN A 6 9.24 11.00 1.11
CA GLN A 6 10.43 10.34 0.58
C GLN A 6 10.44 10.40 -0.95
N PHE A 7 9.32 10.08 -1.61
CA PHE A 7 9.21 10.18 -3.07
C PHE A 7 9.50 11.61 -3.57
N GLU A 8 8.84 12.62 -3.01
CA GLU A 8 9.05 14.03 -3.37
C GLU A 8 10.48 14.52 -3.12
N LYS A 9 11.18 13.93 -2.15
CA LYS A 9 12.59 14.24 -1.89
C LYS A 9 13.51 13.67 -2.98
N TYR A 10 13.12 12.55 -3.58
CA TYR A 10 13.89 11.90 -4.64
C TYR A 10 13.54 12.48 -6.01
N ASP A 11 12.27 12.79 -6.26
CA ASP A 11 11.76 13.48 -7.46
C ASP A 11 12.20 14.95 -7.44
N THR A 12 13.47 15.19 -7.78
CA THR A 12 14.08 16.51 -7.69
C THR A 12 13.57 17.45 -8.78
N ASN A 13 13.23 16.91 -9.95
CA ASN A 13 12.73 17.68 -11.08
C ASN A 13 11.20 17.90 -11.03
N LYS A 14 10.49 17.20 -10.14
CA LYS A 14 9.04 17.26 -9.90
C LYS A 14 8.20 16.86 -11.10
N ASP A 15 8.68 15.90 -11.89
CA ASP A 15 7.94 15.36 -13.03
C ASP A 15 7.00 14.21 -12.65
N GLY A 16 7.00 13.80 -11.37
CA GLY A 16 6.17 12.73 -10.85
C GLY A 16 6.78 11.34 -11.02
N PHE A 17 8.05 11.25 -11.39
CA PHE A 17 8.81 10.01 -11.57
C PHE A 17 10.21 10.14 -10.97
N ILE A 18 10.80 9.02 -10.57
CA ILE A 18 12.20 8.93 -10.15
C ILE A 18 13.04 8.45 -11.33
N GLN A 19 13.98 9.27 -11.79
CA GLN A 19 14.95 8.87 -12.81
C GLN A 19 16.16 8.15 -12.21
N PRO A 20 16.95 7.39 -13.01
CA PRO A 20 18.14 6.70 -12.53
C PRO A 20 19.13 7.58 -11.75
N ASP A 21 19.42 8.78 -12.26
CA ASP A 21 20.33 9.75 -11.61
C ASP A 21 19.78 10.26 -10.27
N GLU A 22 18.45 10.44 -10.18
CA GLU A 22 17.78 10.88 -8.97
C GLU A 22 17.82 9.80 -7.89
N LEU A 23 17.54 8.55 -8.27
CA LEU A 23 17.63 7.41 -7.37
C LEU A 23 19.06 7.19 -6.88
N LYS A 24 20.04 7.24 -7.80
CA LYS A 24 21.46 7.11 -7.51
C LYS A 24 21.90 8.08 -6.43
N LYS A 25 21.53 9.36 -6.61
CA LYS A 25 21.86 10.44 -5.68
C LYS A 25 21.10 10.32 -4.37
N GLY A 26 19.83 9.90 -4.41
CA GLY A 26 18.96 9.75 -3.26
C GLY A 26 19.40 8.63 -2.31
N LEU A 27 19.81 7.48 -2.86
CA LEU A 27 20.30 6.33 -2.10
C LEU A 27 21.82 6.35 -1.85
N GLY A 28 22.57 7.12 -2.63
CA GLY A 28 24.04 7.13 -2.55
C GLY A 28 24.67 5.82 -3.02
N ILE A 29 24.14 5.24 -4.09
CA ILE A 29 24.55 3.94 -4.64
C ILE A 29 25.27 4.10 -5.99
N GLU A 30 25.94 3.04 -6.43
CA GLU A 30 26.67 3.00 -7.70
C GLU A 30 25.76 2.70 -8.90
N GLU A 31 26.23 3.05 -10.11
CA GLU A 31 25.47 2.88 -11.37
C GLU A 31 24.98 1.43 -11.61
N ASP A 32 25.84 0.46 -11.28
CA ASP A 32 25.52 -0.96 -11.44
C ASP A 32 24.39 -1.41 -10.49
N GLU A 33 24.26 -0.79 -9.32
CA GLU A 33 23.16 -1.08 -8.39
C GLU A 33 21.85 -0.41 -8.88
N VAL A 34 21.93 0.82 -9.37
CA VAL A 34 20.78 1.52 -9.98
C VAL A 34 20.21 0.69 -11.12
N THR A 35 21.07 0.18 -12.02
CA THR A 35 20.64 -0.64 -13.15
C THR A 35 19.85 -1.86 -12.70
N LYS A 36 20.33 -2.59 -11.68
CA LYS A 36 19.63 -3.76 -11.13
C LYS A 36 18.30 -3.41 -10.49
N ILE A 37 18.24 -2.28 -9.78
CA ILE A 37 16.98 -1.79 -9.19
C ILE A 37 15.98 -1.52 -10.32
N PHE A 38 16.36 -0.81 -11.38
CA PHE A 38 15.46 -0.56 -12.48
C PHE A 38 15.04 -1.85 -13.20
N GLU A 39 15.95 -2.78 -13.46
CA GLU A 39 15.61 -4.10 -14.03
C GLU A 39 14.58 -4.87 -13.20
N GLU A 40 14.61 -4.72 -11.87
CA GLU A 40 13.70 -5.39 -10.96
C GLU A 40 12.36 -4.64 -10.77
N PHE A 41 12.39 -3.30 -10.68
CA PHE A 41 11.27 -2.50 -10.20
C PHE A 41 10.58 -1.64 -11.26
N ASP A 42 11.23 -1.32 -12.38
CA ASP A 42 10.60 -0.65 -13.54
C ASP A 42 9.77 -1.68 -14.32
N LYS A 43 8.51 -1.86 -13.90
CA LYS A 43 7.67 -2.96 -14.40
C LYS A 43 7.16 -2.67 -15.80
N ASN A 44 6.82 -1.41 -16.09
CA ASN A 44 6.36 -1.00 -17.42
C ASN A 44 7.52 -0.71 -18.40
N LYS A 45 8.77 -0.72 -17.91
CA LYS A 45 10.00 -0.54 -18.70
C LYS A 45 10.06 0.82 -19.39
N ASP A 46 9.55 1.86 -18.75
CA ASP A 46 9.57 3.22 -19.29
C ASP A 46 10.85 4.00 -18.90
N GLY A 47 11.76 3.36 -18.16
CA GLY A 47 13.07 3.88 -17.78
C GLY A 47 13.04 4.82 -16.57
N LYS A 48 11.91 4.91 -15.87
CA LYS A 48 11.69 5.77 -14.70
C LYS A 48 10.80 5.00 -13.70
N LEU A 49 10.89 5.32 -12.41
CA LEU A 49 10.02 4.70 -11.41
C LEU A 49 8.88 5.67 -11.09
N ASP A 50 7.64 5.23 -11.24
CA ASP A 50 6.53 5.97 -10.68
C ASP A 50 6.43 5.80 -9.15
N PHE A 51 5.45 6.47 -8.54
CA PHE A 51 5.22 6.36 -7.10
C PHE A 51 4.98 4.93 -6.61
N TYR A 52 4.26 4.10 -7.37
CA TYR A 52 3.92 2.74 -6.97
C TYR A 52 5.12 1.80 -7.09
N GLU A 53 5.90 1.92 -8.16
CA GLU A 53 7.15 1.20 -8.38
C GLU A 53 8.19 1.57 -7.32
N PHE A 54 8.33 2.86 -7.01
CA PHE A 54 9.18 3.34 -5.92
C PHE A 54 8.70 2.84 -4.54
N LYS A 55 7.39 2.91 -4.24
CA LYS A 55 6.83 2.40 -2.98
C LYS A 55 7.11 0.91 -2.81
N TYR A 56 6.91 0.12 -3.87
CA TYR A 56 7.20 -1.31 -3.85
C TYR A 56 8.69 -1.59 -3.66
N MET A 57 9.57 -0.84 -4.34
CA MET A 57 11.02 -0.91 -4.15
C MET A 57 11.41 -0.63 -2.70
N MET A 58 10.89 0.44 -2.09
CA MET A 58 11.20 0.79 -0.70
C MET A 58 10.71 -0.27 0.29
N LEU A 59 9.52 -0.82 0.07
CA LEU A 59 9.00 -1.94 0.89
C LEU A 59 9.85 -3.20 0.75
N LYS A 60 10.28 -3.53 -0.47
CA LYS A 60 11.12 -4.71 -0.72
C LYS A 60 12.50 -4.55 -0.07
N ARG A 61 13.13 -3.38 -0.21
CA ARG A 61 14.41 -3.10 0.46
C ARG A 61 14.29 -3.13 1.99
N GLU A 62 13.17 -2.64 2.55
CA GLU A 62 12.92 -2.74 3.99
C GLU A 62 12.78 -4.19 4.45
N PHE A 63 12.08 -5.02 3.68
CA PHE A 63 11.97 -6.46 3.95
C PHE A 63 13.34 -7.14 3.91
N ASP A 64 14.11 -6.92 2.84
CA ASP A 64 15.43 -7.55 2.65
C ASP A 64 16.47 -7.07 3.68
N LEU A 65 16.32 -5.85 4.19
CA LEU A 65 17.18 -5.33 5.26
C LEU A 65 17.01 -6.13 6.56
N PHE A 66 15.79 -6.60 6.84
CA PHE A 66 15.47 -7.31 8.08
C PHE A 66 15.53 -8.83 7.93
N ASP A 67 15.34 -9.37 6.72
CA ASP A 67 15.59 -10.77 6.37
C ASP A 67 17.11 -11.04 6.34
N SER A 68 17.69 -11.11 7.54
CA SER A 68 19.14 -11.14 7.75
C SER A 68 19.76 -12.45 7.25
N ASN A 69 18.97 -13.52 7.22
CA ASN A 69 19.41 -14.83 6.78
C ASN A 69 19.02 -15.16 5.32
N ASN A 70 18.33 -14.24 4.63
CA ASN A 70 17.90 -14.31 3.23
C ASN A 70 17.03 -15.54 2.91
N ASN A 71 16.17 -15.94 3.84
CA ASN A 71 15.27 -17.08 3.65
C ASN A 71 13.90 -16.67 3.05
N ASN A 72 13.74 -15.40 2.68
CA ASN A 72 12.54 -14.79 2.11
C ASN A 72 11.32 -14.76 3.06
N LYS A 73 11.57 -14.74 4.37
CA LYS A 73 10.54 -14.56 5.41
C LYS A 73 11.14 -13.79 6.59
N LEU A 74 10.31 -13.02 7.28
CA LEU A 74 10.71 -12.33 8.51
C LEU A 74 10.27 -13.14 9.72
N GLU A 75 11.24 -13.61 10.47
CA GLU A 75 11.02 -14.40 11.67
C GLU A 75 10.92 -13.50 12.91
N LEU A 76 10.44 -14.05 14.02
CA LEU A 76 10.17 -13.31 15.26
C LEU A 76 11.34 -12.39 15.68
N ASN A 77 12.56 -12.92 15.68
CA ASN A 77 13.75 -12.15 16.07
C ASN A 77 14.08 -11.03 15.09
N GLU A 78 13.93 -11.27 13.79
CA GLU A 78 14.19 -10.26 12.75
C GLU A 78 13.19 -9.11 12.83
N ILE A 79 11.91 -9.42 13.13
CA ILE A 79 10.88 -8.41 13.39
C ILE A 79 11.18 -7.63 14.67
N MET A 80 11.56 -8.31 15.75
CA MET A 80 11.90 -7.67 17.02
C MET A 80 13.08 -6.71 16.88
N GLU A 81 14.17 -7.16 16.26
CA GLU A 81 15.38 -6.38 16.07
C GLU A 81 15.16 -5.24 15.07
N GLY A 82 14.58 -5.54 13.90
CA GLY A 82 14.38 -4.57 12.83
C GLY A 82 13.46 -3.41 13.19
N TYR A 83 12.44 -3.68 14.02
CA TYR A 83 11.45 -2.68 14.43
C TYR A 83 11.54 -2.27 15.90
N SER A 84 12.55 -2.76 16.63
CA SER A 84 12.70 -2.53 18.07
C SER A 84 11.43 -2.88 18.86
N LEU A 85 10.78 -3.98 18.49
CA LEU A 85 9.58 -4.50 19.14
C LEU A 85 9.95 -5.50 20.23
N ASP A 86 9.18 -5.48 21.33
CA ASP A 86 9.24 -6.59 22.28
C ASP A 86 8.60 -7.86 21.69
N GLU A 87 8.84 -8.98 22.36
CA GLU A 87 8.39 -10.30 21.91
C GLU A 87 6.85 -10.40 21.81
N GLU A 88 6.12 -9.71 22.71
CA GLU A 88 4.66 -9.75 22.71
C GLU A 88 4.09 -8.99 21.50
N ALA A 89 4.62 -7.80 21.22
CA ALA A 89 4.26 -6.99 20.07
C ALA A 89 4.59 -7.71 18.75
N ALA A 90 5.79 -8.28 18.62
CA ALA A 90 6.20 -9.02 17.42
C ALA A 90 5.32 -10.26 17.20
N LYS A 91 4.97 -11.01 18.26
CA LYS A 91 4.01 -12.12 18.16
C LYS A 91 2.62 -11.67 17.72
N LYS A 92 2.14 -10.52 18.18
CA LYS A 92 0.84 -9.96 17.73
C LYS A 92 0.86 -9.61 16.24
N VAL A 93 1.98 -9.07 15.76
CA VAL A 93 2.18 -8.79 14.33
C VAL A 93 2.13 -10.09 13.53
N ILE A 94 2.95 -11.09 13.86
CA ILE A 94 2.94 -12.40 13.18
C ILE A 94 1.53 -13.00 13.24
N ALA A 95 0.93 -13.10 14.42
CA ALA A 95 -0.41 -13.70 14.58
C ALA A 95 -1.51 -13.00 13.76
N LYS A 96 -1.37 -11.71 13.45
CA LYS A 96 -2.34 -10.96 12.64
C LYS A 96 -2.14 -11.19 11.13
N TYR A 97 -0.89 -11.27 10.66
CA TYR A 97 -0.59 -11.24 9.22
C TYR A 97 -0.09 -12.57 8.63
N ASP A 98 0.35 -13.52 9.46
CA ASP A 98 0.75 -14.88 9.08
C ASP A 98 -0.47 -15.69 8.61
N GLU A 99 -0.68 -15.71 7.30
CA GLU A 99 -1.78 -16.40 6.62
C GLU A 99 -1.56 -17.90 6.57
N ASN A 100 -0.33 -18.30 6.24
CA ASN A 100 0.02 -19.70 6.06
C ASN A 100 0.32 -20.43 7.38
N LYS A 101 0.40 -19.67 8.49
CA LYS A 101 0.65 -20.12 9.86
C LYS A 101 2.00 -20.80 10.04
N ASP A 102 3.01 -20.36 9.31
CA ASP A 102 4.36 -20.89 9.40
C ASP A 102 5.21 -20.25 10.51
N GLY A 103 4.64 -19.27 11.23
CA GLY A 103 5.29 -18.58 12.35
C GLY A 103 6.24 -17.46 11.92
N SER A 104 6.17 -17.04 10.65
CA SER A 104 6.96 -15.96 10.07
C SER A 104 6.09 -15.11 9.14
N LEU A 105 6.64 -14.02 8.60
CA LEU A 105 5.97 -13.22 7.58
C LEU A 105 6.69 -13.32 6.25
N GLN A 106 6.08 -13.92 5.23
CA GLN A 106 6.60 -13.81 3.87
C GLN A 106 6.34 -12.41 3.31
N PHE A 107 7.04 -12.04 2.23
CA PHE A 107 6.95 -10.69 1.68
C PHE A 107 5.51 -10.24 1.35
N HIS A 108 4.63 -11.14 0.90
CA HIS A 108 3.24 -10.75 0.65
C HIS A 108 2.47 -10.42 1.94
N GLU A 109 2.71 -11.13 3.03
CA GLU A 109 2.10 -10.90 4.35
C GLU A 109 2.66 -9.63 4.99
N PHE A 110 3.98 -9.43 4.85
CA PHE A 110 4.64 -8.20 5.24
C PHE A 110 4.06 -6.97 4.53
N LYS A 111 3.72 -7.06 3.24
CA LYS A 111 3.05 -5.96 2.52
C LYS A 111 1.71 -5.59 3.17
N HIS A 112 0.91 -6.56 3.61
CA HIS A 112 -0.35 -6.27 4.31
C HIS A 112 -0.09 -5.56 5.64
N TRP A 113 0.90 -6.03 6.42
CA TRP A 113 1.29 -5.35 7.65
C TRP A 113 1.70 -3.90 7.39
N LYS A 114 2.54 -3.65 6.39
CA LYS A 114 3.00 -2.30 6.06
C LYS A 114 1.90 -1.42 5.51
N HIS A 115 0.96 -2.00 4.77
CA HIS A 115 -0.22 -1.28 4.31
C HIS A 115 -1.06 -0.76 5.49
N ASP A 116 -1.34 -1.62 6.47
CA ASP A 116 -2.08 -1.24 7.68
C ASP A 116 -1.34 -0.17 8.49
N VAL A 117 -0.02 -0.32 8.67
CA VAL A 117 0.81 0.70 9.36
C VAL A 117 0.81 2.02 8.60
N PHE A 118 0.88 1.98 7.27
CA PHE A 118 0.83 3.17 6.44
C PHE A 118 -0.49 3.92 6.60
N LEU A 119 -1.62 3.21 6.48
CA LEU A 119 -2.94 3.81 6.66
C LEU A 119 -3.18 4.31 8.08
N GLN A 120 -2.67 3.62 9.10
CA GLN A 120 -2.75 4.09 10.49
C GLN A 120 -1.97 5.38 10.68
N ASN A 121 -0.77 5.48 10.11
CA ASN A 121 0.03 6.71 10.18
C ASN A 121 -0.65 7.86 9.41
N GLU A 122 -1.26 7.57 8.27
CA GLU A 122 -2.04 8.56 7.52
C GLU A 122 -3.26 9.03 8.32
N PHE A 123 -4.02 8.11 8.92
CA PHE A 123 -5.12 8.42 9.83
C PHE A 123 -4.66 9.32 10.98
N ASN A 124 -3.62 8.92 11.71
CA ASN A 124 -3.09 9.67 12.85
C ASN A 124 -2.50 11.04 12.45
N HIS A 125 -2.04 11.19 11.21
CA HIS A 125 -1.54 12.46 10.70
C HIS A 125 -2.67 13.48 10.54
N TYR A 126 -3.87 13.01 10.16
CA TYR A 126 -5.05 13.84 9.96
C TYR A 126 -5.95 13.95 11.19
N ASP A 127 -5.89 13.00 12.12
CA ASP A 127 -6.50 13.08 13.45
C ASP A 127 -5.69 14.05 14.32
N THR A 128 -5.90 15.35 14.09
CA THR A 128 -5.12 16.42 14.70
C THR A 128 -5.40 16.57 16.18
N ASN A 129 -6.62 16.24 16.61
CA ASN A 129 -7.03 16.32 18.00
C ASN A 129 -6.70 15.03 18.79
N ASN A 130 -6.27 13.95 18.09
CA ASN A 130 -5.93 12.63 18.62
C ASN A 130 -7.08 11.97 19.40
N ASP A 131 -8.32 12.19 18.97
CA ASP A 131 -9.50 11.58 19.59
C ASP A 131 -9.82 10.18 19.05
N GLY A 132 -9.05 9.73 18.04
CA GLY A 132 -9.21 8.43 17.39
C GLY A 132 -10.26 8.42 16.29
N PHE A 133 -10.71 9.60 15.84
CA PHE A 133 -11.68 9.76 14.77
C PHE A 133 -11.29 10.90 13.84
N LEU A 134 -11.67 10.79 12.56
CA LEU A 134 -11.53 11.89 11.62
C LEU A 134 -12.84 12.65 11.49
N GLN A 135 -12.80 13.96 11.79
CA GLN A 135 -13.95 14.83 11.59
C GLN A 135 -13.98 15.45 10.18
N PRO A 136 -15.14 15.98 9.72
CA PRO A 136 -15.25 16.59 8.40
C PRO A 136 -14.21 17.67 8.10
N ASP A 137 -13.93 18.56 9.06
CA ASP A 137 -12.95 19.64 8.90
C ASP A 137 -11.51 19.13 8.81
N GLU A 138 -11.18 18.05 9.52
CA GLU A 138 -9.87 17.41 9.47
C GLU A 138 -9.61 16.77 8.11
N LEU A 139 -10.60 16.04 7.58
CA LEU A 139 -10.54 15.47 6.23
C LEU A 139 -10.46 16.55 5.16
N LYS A 140 -11.31 17.58 5.27
CA LYS A 140 -11.33 18.72 4.35
C LYS A 140 -9.97 19.40 4.28
N THR A 141 -9.40 19.72 5.42
CA THR A 141 -8.12 20.45 5.51
C THR A 141 -6.94 19.54 5.12
N GLY A 142 -6.92 18.32 5.64
CA GLY A 142 -5.84 17.37 5.46
C GLY A 142 -5.67 16.90 4.01
N TYR A 143 -6.79 16.56 3.36
CA TYR A 143 -6.80 16.12 1.96
C TYR A 143 -7.11 17.23 0.95
N LYS A 144 -7.33 18.47 1.43
CA LYS A 144 -7.70 19.63 0.59
C LYS A 144 -8.93 19.32 -0.27
N LEU A 145 -9.95 18.72 0.35
CA LEU A 145 -11.18 18.32 -0.33
C LEU A 145 -12.19 19.46 -0.34
N GLU A 146 -13.04 19.46 -1.35
CA GLU A 146 -14.23 20.31 -1.39
C GLU A 146 -15.33 19.75 -0.48
N GLU A 147 -16.23 20.64 -0.01
CA GLU A 147 -17.30 20.29 0.94
C GLU A 147 -18.21 19.16 0.44
N ASP A 148 -18.48 19.13 -0.87
CA ASP A 148 -19.33 18.13 -1.49
C ASP A 148 -18.67 16.75 -1.52
N ALA A 149 -17.33 16.70 -1.69
CA ALA A 149 -16.56 15.47 -1.63
C ALA A 149 -16.55 14.90 -0.21
N VAL A 150 -16.32 15.75 0.80
CA VAL A 150 -16.39 15.36 2.22
C VAL A 150 -17.78 14.81 2.54
N THR A 151 -18.85 15.51 2.16
CA THR A 151 -20.23 15.05 2.38
C THR A 151 -20.50 13.67 1.77
N LYS A 152 -19.98 13.40 0.55
CA LYS A 152 -20.14 12.09 -0.11
C LYS A 152 -19.40 10.98 0.64
N ILE A 153 -18.17 11.26 1.11
CA ILE A 153 -17.36 10.31 1.89
C ILE A 153 -18.11 9.91 3.16
N PHE A 154 -18.55 10.89 3.97
CA PHE A 154 -19.30 10.62 5.20
C PHE A 154 -20.59 9.85 4.91
N LYS A 155 -21.36 10.28 3.91
CA LYS A 155 -22.60 9.57 3.54
C LYS A 155 -22.38 8.10 3.18
N GLU A 156 -21.22 7.75 2.63
CA GLU A 156 -20.90 6.39 2.18
C GLU A 156 -20.24 5.54 3.28
N PHE A 157 -19.37 6.13 4.10
CA PHE A 157 -18.49 5.38 5.00
C PHE A 157 -18.77 5.56 6.49
N ASP A 158 -19.45 6.65 6.91
CA ASP A 158 -19.94 6.83 8.30
C ASP A 158 -21.14 5.89 8.53
N SER A 159 -20.81 4.65 8.85
CA SER A 159 -21.76 3.54 8.90
C SER A 159 -22.60 3.60 10.17
N ASN A 160 -22.05 4.15 11.24
CA ASN A 160 -22.75 4.31 12.52
C ASN A 160 -23.51 5.66 12.61
N SER A 161 -23.28 6.57 11.65
CA SER A 161 -23.90 7.90 11.55
C SER A 161 -23.61 8.81 12.74
N ASP A 162 -22.42 8.70 13.33
CA ASP A 162 -21.98 9.53 14.45
C ASP A 162 -21.31 10.85 14.00
N GLY A 163 -21.15 11.05 12.69
CA GLY A 163 -20.63 12.28 12.09
C GLY A 163 -19.12 12.38 12.09
N LYS A 164 -18.41 11.29 12.40
CA LYS A 164 -16.95 11.16 12.38
C LYS A 164 -16.59 9.79 11.76
N LEU A 165 -15.36 9.63 11.26
CA LEU A 165 -14.91 8.34 10.75
C LEU A 165 -13.97 7.69 11.75
N ASP A 166 -14.27 6.49 12.20
CA ASP A 166 -13.29 5.66 12.89
C ASP A 166 -12.25 5.09 11.91
N PHE A 167 -11.20 4.43 12.43
CA PHE A 167 -10.15 3.88 11.59
C PHE A 167 -10.66 2.83 10.59
N ASN A 168 -11.66 2.01 10.94
CA ASN A 168 -12.19 0.99 10.04
C ASN A 168 -12.99 1.63 8.90
N GLU A 169 -13.76 2.67 9.19
CA GLU A 169 -14.51 3.43 8.19
C GLU A 169 -13.56 4.18 7.23
N PHE A 170 -12.51 4.80 7.78
CA PHE A 170 -11.43 5.39 6.99
C PHE A 170 -10.69 4.35 6.14
N TYR A 171 -10.36 3.19 6.71
CA TYR A 171 -9.68 2.11 6.00
C TYR A 171 -10.52 1.63 4.82
N LYS A 172 -11.81 1.40 5.04
CA LYS A 172 -12.76 0.99 3.99
C LYS A 172 -12.87 2.07 2.90
N TRP A 173 -12.91 3.35 3.29
CA TRP A 173 -12.87 4.45 2.33
C TRP A 173 -11.62 4.39 1.45
N LYS A 174 -10.43 4.25 2.04
CA LYS A 174 -9.16 4.19 1.30
C LYS A 174 -9.06 3.01 0.36
N ILE A 175 -9.46 1.82 0.81
CA ILE A 175 -9.49 0.63 -0.05
C ILE A 175 -10.49 0.79 -1.21
N THR A 176 -11.62 1.45 -0.98
CA THR A 176 -12.62 1.73 -2.03
C THR A 176 -12.11 2.79 -3.01
N GLU A 177 -11.37 3.79 -2.53
CA GLU A 177 -10.74 4.79 -3.39
C GLU A 177 -9.72 4.15 -4.34
N ASP A 178 -8.90 3.21 -3.83
CA ASP A 178 -7.95 2.47 -4.65
C ASP A 178 -8.65 1.59 -5.69
N PHE A 179 -9.75 0.91 -5.33
CA PHE A 179 -10.59 0.20 -6.30
C PHE A 179 -11.07 1.13 -7.42
N ARG A 180 -11.64 2.29 -7.07
CA ARG A 180 -12.17 3.26 -8.04
C ARG A 180 -11.10 3.86 -8.94
N LYS A 181 -9.85 3.96 -8.49
CA LYS A 181 -8.73 4.38 -9.33
C LYS A 181 -8.40 3.34 -10.41
N LEU A 182 -8.64 2.07 -10.11
CA LEU A 182 -8.39 0.94 -11.01
C LEU A 182 -9.55 0.70 -11.99
N ASP A 183 -10.79 0.84 -11.51
CA ASP A 183 -12.03 0.71 -12.30
C ASP A 183 -12.17 1.91 -13.26
N LYS A 184 -11.54 1.80 -14.45
CA LYS A 184 -11.48 2.88 -15.44
C LYS A 184 -12.80 3.04 -16.16
N ASN A 185 -13.49 1.92 -16.41
CA ASN A 185 -14.74 1.91 -17.15
C ASN A 185 -15.97 2.21 -16.25
N ASN A 186 -15.78 2.23 -14.92
CA ASN A 186 -16.78 2.45 -13.87
C ASN A 186 -17.93 1.42 -13.91
N ASP A 187 -17.63 0.17 -14.26
CA ASP A 187 -18.59 -0.93 -14.28
C ASP A 187 -18.74 -1.63 -12.91
N GLY A 188 -17.92 -1.22 -11.93
CA GLY A 188 -17.93 -1.76 -10.57
C GLY A 188 -17.15 -3.07 -10.42
N LYS A 189 -16.31 -3.42 -11.40
CA LYS A 189 -15.45 -4.60 -11.43
C LYS A 189 -14.07 -4.23 -11.95
N LEU A 190 -13.06 -5.01 -11.60
CA LEU A 190 -11.72 -4.89 -12.15
C LEU A 190 -11.44 -6.04 -13.10
N ASP A 191 -11.33 -5.74 -14.39
CA ASP A 191 -11.00 -6.73 -15.40
C ASP A 191 -9.48 -6.97 -15.52
N LEU A 192 -9.11 -7.91 -16.40
CA LEU A 192 -7.72 -8.25 -16.65
C LEU A 192 -6.86 -7.04 -17.07
N GLU A 193 -7.37 -6.16 -17.93
CA GLU A 193 -6.62 -5.00 -18.41
C GLU A 193 -6.52 -3.91 -17.35
N GLU A 194 -7.55 -3.73 -16.53
CA GLU A 194 -7.52 -2.80 -15.40
C GLU A 194 -6.54 -3.25 -14.32
N ILE A 195 -6.49 -4.56 -14.00
CA ILE A 195 -5.48 -5.12 -13.10
C ILE A 195 -4.08 -5.01 -13.70
N LYS A 196 -3.88 -5.39 -14.97
CA LYS A 196 -2.56 -5.26 -15.64
C LYS A 196 -2.06 -3.83 -15.63
N THR A 197 -2.91 -2.88 -16.03
CA THR A 197 -2.54 -1.46 -16.10
C THR A 197 -2.33 -0.88 -14.70
N GLY A 198 -3.22 -1.21 -13.77
CA GLY A 198 -3.23 -0.71 -12.40
C GLY A 198 -2.05 -1.16 -11.56
N PHE A 199 -1.76 -2.46 -11.59
CA PHE A 199 -0.64 -3.07 -10.89
C PHE A 199 0.65 -3.04 -11.72
N ARG A 200 0.59 -2.50 -12.94
CA ARG A 200 1.68 -2.48 -13.91
C ARG A 200 2.36 -3.84 -14.04
N CYS A 201 1.59 -4.89 -14.28
CA CYS A 201 2.10 -6.25 -14.34
C CYS A 201 1.74 -6.93 -15.67
N ASP A 202 2.44 -8.03 -15.97
CA ASP A 202 2.15 -8.82 -17.16
C ASP A 202 0.82 -9.60 -17.03
N GLU A 203 0.37 -10.16 -18.15
CA GLU A 203 -0.89 -10.90 -18.21
C GLU A 203 -0.91 -12.11 -17.27
N GLU A 204 0.23 -12.79 -17.07
CA GLU A 204 0.31 -13.95 -16.18
C GLU A 204 0.11 -13.53 -14.71
N CYS A 205 0.74 -12.43 -14.29
CA CYS A 205 0.59 -11.86 -12.96
C CYS A 205 -0.88 -11.46 -12.69
N ALA A 206 -1.51 -10.74 -13.63
CA ALA A 206 -2.90 -10.32 -13.49
C ALA A 206 -3.86 -11.52 -13.44
N LYS A 207 -3.66 -12.54 -14.29
CA LYS A 207 -4.46 -13.78 -14.24
C LYS A 207 -4.31 -14.51 -12.90
N LYS A 208 -3.10 -14.60 -12.36
CA LYS A 208 -2.86 -15.20 -11.04
C LYS A 208 -3.54 -14.41 -9.92
N PHE A 209 -3.53 -13.08 -10.02
CA PHE A 209 -4.23 -12.22 -9.06
C PHE A 209 -5.74 -12.45 -9.11
N ILE A 210 -6.35 -12.35 -10.30
CA ILE A 210 -7.79 -12.58 -10.48
C ILE A 210 -8.16 -13.98 -10.00
N ALA A 211 -7.47 -15.03 -10.48
CA ALA A 211 -7.76 -16.41 -10.08
C ALA A 211 -7.64 -16.69 -8.57
N LYS A 212 -6.84 -15.89 -7.84
CA LYS A 212 -6.71 -16.03 -6.37
C LYS A 212 -7.87 -15.36 -5.62
N HIS A 213 -8.46 -14.30 -6.17
CA HIS A 213 -9.37 -13.41 -5.44
C HIS A 213 -10.80 -13.37 -6.01
N ASP A 214 -10.99 -13.82 -7.24
CA ASP A 214 -12.28 -14.02 -7.90
C ASP A 214 -12.99 -15.21 -7.25
N LYS A 215 -13.98 -14.91 -6.41
CA LYS A 215 -14.76 -15.91 -5.66
C LYS A 215 -15.93 -16.41 -6.48
N ASN A 216 -16.51 -15.55 -7.30
CA ASN A 216 -17.71 -15.86 -8.07
C ASN A 216 -17.40 -16.48 -9.46
N ASN A 217 -16.13 -16.52 -9.85
CA ASN A 217 -15.57 -17.02 -11.11
C ASN A 217 -16.07 -16.28 -12.36
N ASP A 218 -16.27 -14.96 -12.27
CA ASP A 218 -16.67 -14.13 -13.40
C ASP A 218 -15.49 -13.51 -14.18
N ASN A 219 -14.25 -13.86 -13.80
CA ASN A 219 -12.99 -13.37 -14.35
C ASN A 219 -12.75 -11.86 -14.13
N SER A 220 -13.38 -11.29 -13.12
CA SER A 220 -13.14 -9.94 -12.65
C SER A 220 -13.09 -9.91 -11.13
N ILE A 221 -12.70 -8.78 -10.55
CA ILE A 221 -12.73 -8.57 -9.11
C ILE A 221 -13.75 -7.48 -8.80
N ASP A 222 -14.84 -7.83 -8.13
CA ASP A 222 -15.79 -6.84 -7.63
C ASP A 222 -15.32 -6.18 -6.32
N LEU A 223 -16.01 -5.14 -5.86
CA LEU A 223 -15.61 -4.41 -4.64
C LEU A 223 -15.61 -5.30 -3.37
N ASN A 224 -16.48 -6.31 -3.27
CA ASN A 224 -16.49 -7.21 -2.11
C ASN A 224 -15.32 -8.19 -2.15
N GLU A 225 -14.97 -8.68 -3.34
CA GLU A 225 -13.77 -9.48 -3.55
C GLU A 225 -12.50 -8.67 -3.28
N TRP A 226 -12.48 -7.41 -3.70
CA TRP A 226 -11.43 -6.45 -3.39
C TRP A 226 -11.26 -6.21 -1.89
N TYR A 227 -12.35 -6.04 -1.13
CA TYR A 227 -12.28 -6.00 0.33
C TYR A 227 -11.67 -7.27 0.92
N GLY A 228 -11.96 -8.43 0.32
CA GLY A 228 -11.35 -9.70 0.68
C GLY A 228 -9.83 -9.76 0.45
N VAL A 229 -9.30 -9.02 -0.54
CA VAL A 229 -7.84 -8.87 -0.74
C VAL A 229 -7.20 -8.20 0.47
N TRP A 230 -7.89 -7.22 1.06
CA TRP A 230 -7.41 -6.42 2.19
C TRP A 230 -7.92 -6.90 3.55
N LYS A 231 -8.70 -7.99 3.58
CA LYS A 231 -9.32 -8.59 4.78
C LYS A 231 -10.20 -7.61 5.59
N ILE A 232 -10.97 -6.77 4.90
CA ILE A 232 -12.04 -5.94 5.51
C ILE A 232 -13.30 -6.77 5.71
#